data_AF-A0A7W0UJ10-F1
#
_entry.id   AF-A0A7W0UJ10-F1
#
_cell.length_a   1.000
_cell.length_b   1.000
_cell.length_c   1.000
_cell.angle_alpha   90.00
_cell.angle_beta   90.00
_cell.angle_gamma   90.00
#
_symmetry.space_group_name_H-M   'P 1'
#
loop_
_entity.id
_entity.type
_entity.pdbx_description
1 polymer ?
#
loop_
_entity_poly.entity_id
_entity_poly.type
_entity_poly.pdbx_seq_one_letter_code
_entity_poly.pdbx_strand_id
1 'polypeptide(L)'
;MWKDHVMISGIGEFIRTWQRTLGAWEEQILNYFDDRVTNAFSEGITNQIKVIKRCAYDFRNPMRYRSKVLLACGHRRQREVNHRPSR
;
A
#
# COMPACT_ATOMS: atom_id res chain seq x y z
N MET A 1 9.71 21.56 -15.52
CA MET A 1 8.49 22.41 -15.47
C MET A 1 7.89 22.58 -14.07
N TRP A 2 7.85 21.57 -13.17
CA TRP A 2 7.41 21.78 -11.76
C TRP A 2 8.57 21.84 -10.76
N LYS A 3 9.57 20.96 -10.94
CA LYS A 3 10.85 20.98 -10.21
C LYS A 3 11.51 22.36 -10.29
N ASP A 4 11.54 22.92 -11.50
CA ASP A 4 12.13 24.24 -11.74
C ASP A 4 11.40 25.34 -10.98
N HIS A 5 10.06 25.34 -10.95
CA HIS A 5 9.28 26.34 -10.20
C HIS A 5 9.50 26.24 -8.68
N VAL A 6 9.59 25.03 -8.13
CA VAL A 6 9.90 24.83 -6.70
C VAL A 6 11.30 25.38 -6.37
N MET A 7 12.29 25.11 -7.22
CA MET A 7 13.65 25.60 -7.04
C MET A 7 13.77 27.12 -7.22
N ILE A 8 13.08 27.68 -8.22
CA ILE A 8 13.07 29.12 -8.52
C ILE A 8 12.33 29.91 -7.44
N SER A 9 11.33 29.32 -6.77
CA SER A 9 10.57 30.00 -5.70
C SER A 9 11.44 30.49 -4.54
N GLY A 10 12.62 29.88 -4.32
CA GLY A 10 13.54 30.24 -3.23
C GLY A 10 13.00 29.96 -1.82
N ILE A 11 11.81 29.36 -1.71
CA ILE A 11 11.19 29.04 -0.42
C ILE A 11 11.85 27.78 0.13
N GLY A 12 12.70 27.94 1.13
CA GLY A 12 13.48 26.84 1.70
C GLY A 12 12.62 25.67 2.20
N GLU A 13 11.40 25.91 2.68
CA GLU A 13 10.49 24.83 3.08
C GLU A 13 10.10 23.94 1.89
N PHE A 14 9.71 24.53 0.76
CA PHE A 14 9.34 23.75 -0.43
C PHE A 14 10.51 22.98 -1.02
N ILE A 15 11.71 23.56 -1.03
CA ILE A 15 12.93 22.88 -1.47
C ILE A 15 13.18 21.65 -0.59
N ARG A 16 13.10 21.80 0.74
CA ARG A 16 13.27 20.69 1.69
C ARG A 16 12.19 19.62 1.54
N THR A 17 10.92 20.01 1.44
CA THR A 17 9.81 19.06 1.26
C THR A 17 9.99 18.28 -0.04
N TRP A 18 10.32 18.95 -1.14
CA TRP A 18 10.58 18.31 -2.43
C TRP A 18 11.71 17.29 -2.34
N GLN A 19 12.87 17.69 -1.80
CA GLN A 19 14.03 16.81 -1.65
C GLN A 19 13.74 15.57 -0.82
N ARG A 20 12.86 15.66 0.19
CA ARG A 20 12.51 14.53 1.07
C ARG A 20 11.37 13.66 0.55
N THR A 21 10.63 14.12 -0.44
CA THR A 21 9.43 13.45 -0.95
C THR A 21 9.57 13.17 -2.44
N LEU A 22 8.91 13.93 -3.31
CA LEU A 22 8.84 13.69 -4.74
C LEU A 22 10.22 13.59 -5.40
N GLY A 23 11.19 14.41 -4.98
CA GLY A 23 12.56 14.34 -5.51
C GLY A 23 13.31 13.08 -5.10
N ALA A 24 13.14 12.60 -3.87
CA ALA A 24 13.78 11.37 -3.40
C ALA A 24 13.20 10.11 -4.04
N TRP A 25 11.92 10.15 -4.42
CA TRP A 25 11.20 9.03 -5.01
C TRP A 25 11.00 9.17 -6.53
N GLU A 26 11.63 10.17 -7.16
CA GLU A 26 11.44 10.54 -8.57
C GLU A 26 11.70 9.33 -9.48
N GLU A 27 12.80 8.62 -9.25
CA GLU A 27 13.19 7.43 -10.00
C GLU A 27 12.14 6.31 -9.92
N GLN A 28 11.69 5.96 -8.71
CA GLN A 28 10.73 4.87 -8.50
C GLN A 28 9.34 5.22 -9.05
N ILE A 29 8.94 6.49 -8.99
CA ILE A 29 7.70 6.98 -9.59
C ILE A 29 7.78 6.88 -11.12
N LEU A 30 8.91 7.28 -11.71
CA LEU A 30 9.11 7.23 -13.16
C LEU A 30 9.26 5.80 -13.68
N ASN A 31 9.84 4.88 -12.90
CA ASN A 31 9.98 3.46 -13.28
C ASN A 31 8.64 2.77 -13.57
N TYR A 32 7.52 3.33 -13.10
CA TYR A 32 6.19 2.86 -13.47
C TYR A 32 5.91 2.94 -14.99
N PHE A 33 6.46 3.93 -15.69
CA PHE A 33 6.20 4.09 -17.12
C PHE A 33 6.91 3.04 -17.98
N ASP A 34 8.07 2.57 -17.53
CA ASP A 34 8.87 1.56 -18.23
C ASP A 34 8.44 0.14 -17.83
N ASP A 35 8.48 -0.18 -16.53
CA ASP A 35 8.27 -1.55 -16.03
C ASP A 35 6.84 -1.83 -15.53
N ARG A 36 5.97 -0.80 -15.47
CA ARG A 36 4.59 -0.88 -14.91
C ARG A 36 4.52 -1.42 -13.48
N VAL A 37 5.63 -1.41 -12.73
CA VAL A 37 5.66 -1.86 -11.33
C VAL A 37 4.88 -0.87 -10.48
N THR A 38 3.87 -1.37 -9.74
CA THR A 38 3.01 -0.54 -8.88
C THR A 38 3.08 -0.97 -7.43
N ASN A 39 2.89 -0.01 -6.53
CA ASN A 39 2.66 -0.29 -5.12
C ASN A 39 1.22 -0.77 -4.81
N ALA A 40 0.39 -0.99 -5.83
CA ALA A 40 -1.04 -1.29 -5.68
C ALA A 40 -1.30 -2.55 -4.85
N PHE A 41 -0.44 -3.57 -4.97
CA PHE A 41 -0.55 -4.78 -4.15
C PHE A 41 -0.36 -4.47 -2.66
N SER A 42 0.72 -3.77 -2.31
CA SER A 42 1.02 -3.38 -0.93
C SER A 42 -0.06 -2.44 -0.35
N GLU A 43 -0.57 -1.52 -1.18
CA GLU A 43 -1.67 -0.64 -0.82
C GLU A 43 -2.96 -1.40 -0.54
N GLY A 44 -3.27 -2.42 -1.36
CA GLY A 44 -4.41 -3.31 -1.16
C GLY A 44 -4.34 -4.02 0.19
N ILE A 45 -3.19 -4.61 0.53
CA ILE A 45 -2.97 -5.26 1.83
C ILE A 45 -3.08 -4.25 2.98
N THR A 46 -2.49 -3.07 2.82
CA THR A 46 -2.53 -2.01 3.84
C THR A 46 -3.95 -1.52 4.08
N ASN A 47 -4.75 -1.36 3.03
CA ASN A 47 -6.15 -0.97 3.14
C ASN A 47 -6.98 -2.05 3.86
N GLN A 48 -6.78 -3.32 3.52
CA GLN A 48 -7.44 -4.44 4.20
C GLN A 48 -7.11 -4.47 5.69
N ILE A 49 -5.85 -4.27 6.06
CA ILE A 49 -5.41 -4.16 7.46
C ILE A 49 -6.08 -2.95 8.15
N LYS A 50 -6.15 -1.80 7.49
CA LYS A 50 -6.84 -0.60 8.02
C LYS A 50 -8.33 -0.86 8.25
N VAL A 51 -9.01 -1.60 7.37
CA VAL A 51 -10.41 -2.03 7.55
C VAL A 51 -10.53 -2.91 8.80
N ILE A 52 -9.68 -3.94 8.94
CA ILE A 52 -9.68 -4.83 10.12
C ILE A 52 -9.51 -4.04 11.41
N LYS A 53 -8.61 -3.05 11.42
CA LYS A 53 -8.38 -2.17 12.58
C LYS A 53 -9.62 -1.33 12.91
N ARG A 54 -10.26 -0.71 11.92
CA ARG A 54 -11.47 0.11 12.11
C ARG A 54 -12.66 -0.71 12.62
N CYS A 55 -12.89 -1.90 12.08
CA CYS A 55 -13.99 -2.76 12.50
C CYS A 55 -13.86 -3.28 13.95
N ALA A 56 -12.65 -3.28 14.50
CA ALA A 56 -12.40 -3.77 15.85
C ALA A 56 -12.42 -2.68 16.93
N TYR A 57 -12.59 -1.40 16.56
CA TYR A 57 -12.48 -0.25 17.47
C TYR A 57 -11.21 -0.27 18.33
N ASP A 58 -10.10 -0.68 17.69
CA ASP A 58 -8.79 -0.92 18.27
C ASP A 58 -8.62 -2.24 19.05
N PHE A 59 -7.45 -2.86 18.88
CA PHE A 59 -7.17 -4.17 19.44
C PHE A 59 -6.42 -4.07 20.76
N ARG A 60 -7.07 -4.44 21.86
CA ARG A 60 -6.41 -4.54 23.18
C ARG A 60 -5.35 -5.65 23.26
N ASN A 61 -5.46 -6.67 22.40
CA ASN A 61 -4.53 -7.79 22.36
C ASN A 61 -3.85 -7.87 20.97
N PRO A 62 -2.53 -7.61 20.88
CA PRO A 62 -1.77 -7.65 19.63
C PRO A 62 -1.79 -9.03 18.94
N MET A 63 -1.87 -10.12 19.69
CA MET A 63 -1.95 -11.47 19.12
C MET A 63 -3.27 -11.68 18.37
N ARG A 64 -4.38 -11.16 18.90
CA ARG A 64 -5.69 -11.22 18.21
C ARG A 64 -5.70 -10.38 16.93
N TYR A 65 -5.03 -9.23 16.95
CA TYR A 65 -4.84 -8.42 15.75
C TYR A 65 -4.07 -9.19 14.68
N ARG A 66 -2.90 -9.76 15.05
CA ARG A 66 -2.08 -10.55 14.13
C ARG A 66 -2.85 -11.73 13.54
N SER A 67 -3.57 -12.49 14.36
CA SER A 67 -4.37 -13.63 13.87
C SER A 67 -5.46 -13.21 12.90
N LYS A 68 -6.14 -12.08 13.14
CA LYS A 68 -7.15 -11.55 12.21
C LYS A 68 -6.54 -11.07 10.90
N VAL A 69 -5.39 -10.39 10.94
CA VAL A 69 -4.66 -9.99 9.73
C VAL A 69 -4.21 -11.22 8.93
N LEU A 70 -3.63 -12.22 9.58
CA LEU A 70 -3.22 -13.47 8.92
C LEU A 70 -4.40 -14.25 8.33
N LEU A 71 -5.54 -14.29 9.03
CA LEU A 71 -6.74 -14.93 8.51
C LEU A 71 -7.27 -14.22 7.25
N ALA A 72 -7.28 -12.89 7.27
CA ALA A 72 -7.82 -12.08 6.18
C ALA A 72 -6.88 -12.00 4.96
N CYS A 73 -5.57 -11.88 5.18
CA CYS A 73 -4.58 -11.69 4.13
C CYS A 73 -3.84 -12.99 3.73
N GLY A 74 -3.74 -13.97 4.65
CA GLY A 74 -2.97 -15.20 4.46
C GLY A 74 -3.78 -16.39 3.94
N HIS A 75 -5.11 -16.33 3.97
CA HIS A 75 -5.95 -17.44 3.53
C HIS A 75 -6.35 -17.32 2.06
N ARG A 76 -5.37 -17.41 1.15
CA ARG A 76 -5.63 -17.82 -0.25
C ARG A 76 -5.93 -19.32 -0.24
N ARG A 77 -7.11 -19.71 0.24
CA ARG A 77 -7.55 -21.09 0.19
C ARG A 77 -7.61 -21.49 -1.29
N GLN A 78 -6.82 -22.51 -1.68
CA GLN A 78 -7.09 -23.29 -2.89
C GLN A 78 -8.59 -23.64 -2.81
N ARG A 79 -9.40 -23.08 -3.71
CA ARG A 79 -10.77 -23.56 -3.85
C ARG A 79 -10.61 -24.95 -4.46
N GLU A 80 -10.62 -25.98 -3.63
CA GLU A 80 -10.93 -27.33 -4.10
C GLU A 80 -12.23 -27.23 -4.89
N VAL A 81 -12.12 -27.41 -6.20
CA VAL A 81 -13.24 -27.57 -7.11
C VAL A 81 -13.86 -28.92 -6.77
N ASN A 82 -14.76 -28.94 -5.79
CA ASN A 82 -15.59 -30.11 -5.52
C ASN A 82 -16.58 -30.26 -6.67
N HIS A 83 -16.19 -31.06 -7.67
CA HIS A 83 -17.07 -31.63 -8.67
C HIS A 83 -18.09 -32.53 -7.95
N ARG A 84 -19.34 -32.08 -7.81
CA ARG A 84 -20.43 -32.96 -7.34
C ARG A 84 -20.83 -33.89 -8.49
N PRO A 85 -20.95 -35.22 -8.28
CA PRO A 85 -21.53 -36.07 -9.30
C PRO A 85 -23.04 -35.80 -9.36
N SER A 86 -23.52 -35.53 -10.56
CA SER A 86 -24.94 -35.48 -10.90
C SER A 86 -25.58 -36.83 -10.60
N ARG A 87 -26.66 -36.81 -9.82
CA ARG A 87 -27.67 -37.88 -9.84
C ARG A 87 -28.43 -37.83 -11.17
#